data_AF-A0A9E2YK49-F1
#
_entry.id   AF-A0A9E2YK49-F1
#
_cell.length_a   1.000
_cell.length_b   1.000
_cell.length_c   1.000
_cell.angle_alpha   90.00
_cell.angle_beta   90.00
_cell.angle_gamma   90.00
#
_symmetry.space_group_name_H-M   'P 1'
#
loop_
_entity.id
_entity.type
_entity.pdbx_description
1 polymer ?
#
loop_
_entity_poly.entity_id
_entity_poly.type
_entity_poly.pdbx_seq_one_letter_code
_entity_poly.pdbx_strand_id
1 'polypeptide(L)'
;MWAFVLFETLVFTAYFGFYLFSRARNPELFLHSQAQLDLRIGVFNTLVLLLSSWSVARCVQSSRAGAYRAALRDVAITAAFAAVFLF
;
A
#
# COMPACT_ATOMS: atom_id res chain seq x y z
N MET A 1 16.29 -9.26 4.10
CA MET A 1 15.33 -8.19 3.74
C MET A 1 15.35 -7.89 2.25
N TRP A 2 16.45 -7.42 1.66
CA TRP A 2 16.49 -7.06 0.24
C TRP A 2 16.11 -8.18 -0.76
N ALA A 3 16.62 -9.40 -0.57
CA ALA A 3 16.26 -10.54 -1.44
C ALA A 3 14.77 -10.90 -1.38
N PHE A 4 14.14 -10.74 -0.20
CA PHE A 4 12.71 -10.97 -0.02
C PHE A 4 11.88 -9.90 -0.75
N VAL A 5 12.26 -8.63 -0.63
CA VAL A 5 11.61 -7.52 -1.37
C VAL A 5 11.71 -7.75 -2.88
N LEU A 6 12.85 -8.24 -3.38
CA LEU A 6 13.02 -8.57 -4.80
C LEU A 6 12.07 -9.70 -5.24
N PHE A 7 11.93 -10.74 -4.41
CA PHE A 7 10.98 -11.82 -4.66
C PHE A 7 9.53 -11.32 -4.69
N GLU A 8 9.10 -10.51 -3.73
CA GLU A 8 7.75 -9.92 -3.74
C GLU A 8 7.51 -9.06 -4.98
N THR A 9 8.51 -8.28 -5.40
CA THR A 9 8.43 -7.46 -6.62
C THR A 9 8.24 -8.33 -7.87
N LEU A 10 8.92 -9.49 -7.96
CA LEU A 10 8.72 -10.45 -9.06
C LEU A 10 7.31 -11.04 -9.05
N VAL A 11 6.78 -11.39 -7.88
CA VAL A 11 5.41 -11.91 -7.73
C VAL A 11 4.38 -10.87 -8.20
N PHE A 12 4.50 -9.61 -7.74
CA PHE A 12 3.64 -8.52 -8.21
C PHE A 12 3.75 -8.31 -9.72
N THR A 13 4.96 -8.37 -10.27
CA THR A 13 5.18 -8.25 -11.73
C THR A 13 4.45 -9.36 -12.50
N ALA A 14 4.49 -10.61 -12.03
CA ALA A 14 3.77 -11.71 -12.64
C ALA A 14 2.24 -11.48 -12.61
N TYR A 15 1.71 -11.00 -11.48
CA TYR A 15 0.29 -10.62 -11.37
C TYR A 15 -0.10 -9.52 -12.36
N PHE A 16 0.70 -8.46 -12.48
CA PHE A 16 0.47 -7.40 -13.47
C PHE A 16 0.51 -7.94 -14.91
N GLY A 17 1.42 -8.85 -15.21
CA GLY A 17 1.49 -9.52 -16.51
C GLY A 17 0.20 -10.30 -16.83
N PHE A 18 -0.31 -11.07 -15.87
CA PHE A 18 -1.57 -11.80 -16.02
C PHE A 18 -2.78 -10.86 -16.19
N TYR A 19 -2.83 -9.77 -15.42
CA TYR A 19 -3.86 -8.74 -15.55
C TYR A 19 -3.86 -8.10 -16.94
N LEU A 20 -2.69 -7.69 -17.45
CA LEU A 20 -2.56 -7.06 -18.77
C LEU A 20 -2.96 -8.02 -19.90
N PHE A 21 -2.54 -9.29 -19.81
CA PHE A 21 -2.92 -10.30 -20.78
C PHE A 21 -4.44 -10.56 -20.81
N SER A 22 -5.06 -10.65 -19.63
CA SER A 22 -6.51 -10.85 -19.52
C SER A 22 -7.28 -9.63 -20.03
N ARG A 23 -6.80 -8.41 -19.74
CA ARG A 23 -7.35 -7.15 -20.23
C ARG A 23 -7.27 -7.03 -21.75
N ALA A 24 -6.16 -7.47 -22.36
CA ALA A 24 -5.98 -7.42 -23.81
C ALA A 24 -6.96 -8.35 -24.56
N ARG A 25 -7.37 -9.46 -23.94
CA ARG A 25 -8.35 -10.39 -24.53
C ARG A 25 -9.79 -9.93 -24.41
N ASN A 26 -10.17 -9.27 -23.30
CA ASN A 26 -11.56 -8.87 -23.03
C ASN A 26 -11.65 -7.38 -22.62
N PRO A 27 -11.29 -6.43 -23.50
CA PRO A 27 -11.21 -5.02 -23.14
C PRO A 27 -12.56 -4.43 -22.71
N GLU A 28 -13.66 -4.85 -23.33
CA GLU A 28 -15.01 -4.36 -23.02
C GLU A 28 -15.46 -4.75 -21.60
N LEU A 29 -15.25 -6.01 -21.22
CA LEU A 29 -15.56 -6.50 -19.87
C LEU A 29 -14.77 -5.74 -18.80
N PHE A 30 -13.48 -5.48 -19.06
CA PHE A 30 -12.64 -4.71 -18.13
C PHE A 30 -13.07 -3.24 -18.02
N LEU A 31 -13.53 -2.61 -19.10
CA LEU A 31 -14.08 -1.25 -19.06
C LEU A 31 -15.38 -1.18 -18.26
N HIS A 32 -16.28 -2.15 -18.44
CA HIS A 32 -17.54 -2.20 -17.69
C HIS A 32 -17.29 -2.42 -16.20
N SER A 33 -16.40 -3.33 -15.84
CA SER A 33 -16.02 -3.58 -14.43
C SER A 33 -15.27 -2.41 -13.80
N GLN A 34 -14.47 -1.65 -14.55
CA GLN A 34 -13.82 -0.44 -14.05
C GLN A 34 -14.83 0.66 -13.68
N ALA A 35 -15.93 0.77 -14.43
CA ALA A 35 -16.98 1.75 -14.14
C ALA A 35 -17.75 1.45 -12.85
N GLN A 36 -17.73 0.19 -12.39
CA GLN A 36 -18.33 -0.21 -11.12
C GLN A 36 -17.40 -0.02 -9.91
N LEU A 37 -16.12 0.34 -10.16
CA LEU A 37 -15.14 0.53 -9.10
C LEU A 37 -15.29 1.93 -8.48
N ASP A 38 -15.49 1.99 -7.16
CA ASP A 38 -15.53 3.27 -6.46
C ASP A 38 -14.11 3.84 -6.30
N LEU A 39 -13.78 4.78 -7.18
CA LEU A 39 -12.50 5.47 -7.19
C LEU A 39 -12.25 6.25 -5.89
N ARG A 40 -13.30 6.73 -5.21
CA ARG A 40 -13.16 7.54 -3.99
C ARG A 40 -12.60 6.71 -2.84
N ILE A 41 -13.10 5.48 -2.68
CA ILE A 41 -12.60 4.53 -1.69
C ILE A 41 -11.14 4.15 -2.01
N GLY A 42 -10.83 3.92 -3.29
CA GLY A 42 -9.45 3.64 -3.73
C GLY A 42 -8.47 4.78 -3.44
N VAL A 43 -8.86 6.02 -3.72
CA VAL A 43 -8.06 7.22 -3.42
C VAL A 43 -7.88 7.40 -1.91
N PHE A 44 -8.95 7.26 -1.13
CA PHE A 44 -8.88 7.36 0.33
C PHE A 44 -7.90 6.35 0.92
N ASN A 45 -8.00 5.07 0.53
CA ASN A 45 -7.11 4.03 1.00
C ASN A 45 -5.65 4.27 0.58
N THR A 46 -5.43 4.81 -0.62
CA THR A 46 -4.09 5.18 -1.08
C THR A 46 -3.48 6.29 -0.21
N LEU A 47 -4.27 7.32 0.13
CA LEU A 47 -3.81 8.38 1.04
C LEU A 47 -3.48 7.82 2.43
N VAL A 48 -4.29 6.91 2.95
CA VAL A 48 -4.04 6.23 4.24
C VAL A 48 -2.73 5.45 4.20
N LEU A 49 -2.44 4.71 3.12
CA LEU A 49 -1.17 3.99 2.95
C LEU A 49 0.04 4.93 2.90
N LEU A 50 -0.08 6.05 2.18
CA LEU A 50 1.01 7.04 2.09
C LEU A 50 1.29 7.70 3.44
N LEU A 51 0.23 8.07 4.19
CA LEU A 51 0.37 8.63 5.54
C LEU A 51 0.96 7.61 6.52
N SER A 52 0.56 6.34 6.42
CA SER A 52 1.13 5.23 7.20
C SER A 52 2.64 5.08 6.94
N SER A 53 3.06 5.08 5.67
CA SER A 53 4.48 5.02 5.29
C SER A 53 5.28 6.21 5.84
N TRP A 54 4.72 7.41 5.77
CA TRP A 54 5.34 8.61 6.34
C TRP A 54 5.50 8.51 7.87
N SER A 55 4.49 8.00 8.57
CA SER A 55 4.55 7.78 10.02
C SER A 55 5.64 6.78 10.42
N VAL A 56 5.81 5.68 9.67
CA VAL A 56 6.90 4.72 9.89
C VAL A 56 8.27 5.36 9.66
N ALA A 57 8.44 6.11 8.57
CA ALA A 57 9.70 6.79 8.28
C ALA A 57 10.11 7.74 9.42
N ARG A 58 9.14 8.48 9.97
CA ARG A 58 9.33 9.37 11.12
C ARG A 58 9.62 8.62 12.42
N CYS A 59 8.99 7.46 12.63
CA CYS A 59 9.32 6.56 13.73
C CYS A 59 10.78 6.08 13.66
N VAL A 60 11.24 5.62 12.49
CA VAL A 60 12.63 5.17 12.30
C VAL A 60 13.60 6.32 12.59
N GLN A 61 13.29 7.54 12.14
CA GLN A 61 14.11 8.72 12.43
C GLN A 61 14.18 9.03 13.93
N SER A 62 13.04 9.03 14.63
CA SER A 62 12.97 9.25 16.08
C SER A 62 13.68 8.16 16.88
N SER A 63 13.59 6.91 16.43
CA SER A 63 14.28 5.77 17.04
C SER A 63 15.80 5.90 16.87
N ARG A 64 16.28 6.40 15.73
CA ARG A 64 17.72 6.67 15.51
C ARG A 64 18.24 7.84 16.35
N ALA A 65 17.37 8.80 16.70
CA ALA A 65 17.70 9.92 17.58
C ALA A 65 17.61 9.58 19.09
N GLY A 66 17.31 8.33 19.46
CA GLY A 66 17.14 7.90 20.85
C GLY A 66 15.83 8.34 21.51
N ALA A 67 14.90 8.93 20.75
CA ALA A 67 13.62 9.44 21.24
C ALA A 67 12.52 8.35 21.21
N TYR A 68 12.69 7.30 22.03
CA TYR A 68 11.82 6.11 22.01
C TYR A 68 10.33 6.39 22.28
N ARG A 69 10.00 7.38 23.12
CA ARG A 69 8.59 7.78 23.38
C ARG A 69 7.91 8.33 22.13
N ALA A 70 8.63 9.12 21.33
CA ALA A 70 8.12 9.63 20.07
C ALA A 70 7.98 8.51 19.03
N ALA A 71 8.95 7.59 18.98
CA ALA A 71 8.89 6.42 18.10
C ALA A 71 7.68 5.52 18.42
N LEU A 72 7.39 5.22 19.70
CA LEU A 72 6.22 4.42 20.08
C LEU A 72 4.90 5.07 19.66
N ARG A 73 4.77 6.40 19.80
CA ARG A 73 3.59 7.12 19.33
C ARG A 73 3.43 7.03 17.81
N ASP A 74 4.52 7.22 17.07
CA ASP A 74 4.51 7.20 15.60
C ASP A 74 4.23 5.76 15.06
N VAL A 75 4.64 4.69 15.78
CA VAL A 75 4.20 3.30 15.50
C VAL A 75 2.71 3.10 15.75
N ALA A 76 2.19 3.60 16.88
CA ALA A 76 0.77 3.46 17.19
C ALA A 76 -0.12 4.17 16.15
N ILE A 77 0.30 5.35 15.69
CA ILE A 77 -0.37 6.08 14.60
C ILE A 77 -0.32 5.27 13.30
N THR A 78 0.82 4.67 12.97
CA THR A 78 0.95 3.77 11.81
C THR A 78 -0.02 2.59 11.91
N ALA A 79 -0.11 1.94 13.07
CA ALA A 79 -0.99 0.80 13.28
C ALA A 79 -2.48 1.19 13.15
N ALA A 80 -2.84 2.40 13.59
CA ALA A 80 -4.19 2.93 13.37
C ALA A 80 -4.49 3.14 11.88
N PHE A 81 -3.57 3.71 11.10
CA PHE A 81 -3.74 3.81 9.65
C PHE A 81 -3.82 2.45 8.96
N ALA A 82 -3.04 1.46 9.42
CA ALA A 82 -3.12 0.09 8.90
C ALA A 82 -4.48 -0.57 9.20
N ALA A 83 -5.06 -0.32 10.37
CA ALA A 83 -6.41 -0.78 10.71
C ALA A 83 -7.45 -0.11 9.82
N VAL A 84 -7.36 1.21 9.58
CA VAL A 84 -8.27 1.93 8.69
C VAL A 84 -8.21 1.41 7.25
N PHE A 85 -7.05 1.00 6.75
CA PHE A 85 -6.92 0.41 5.42
C PHE A 85 -7.56 -0.98 5.27
N LEU A 86 -7.68 -1.73 6.38
CA LEU A 86 -8.24 -3.07 6.41
C LEU A 86 -9.78 -3.11 6.37
N PHE A 87 -10.42 -1.99 6.71
CA PHE A 87 -11.88 -1.81 6.74
C PHE A 87 -12.35 -1.05 5.50
#